data_AF-A0A6L4ZSU2-F1
#
_entry.id   AF-A0A6L4ZSU2-F1
#
_cell.length_a   1.000
_cell.length_b   1.000
_cell.length_c   1.000
_cell.angle_alpha   90.00
_cell.angle_beta   90.00
_cell.angle_gamma   90.00
#
_symmetry.space_group_name_H-M   'P 1'
#
loop_
_entity.id
_entity.type
_entity.pdbx_description
1 polymer ?
#
loop_
_entity_poly.entity_id
_entity_poly.type
_entity_poly.pdbx_seq_one_letter_code
_entity_poly.pdbx_strand_id
1 'polypeptide(L)'
;MRRTNQRGFTLIELLIAAVLLLILIGPLFSFLRVGQSNRSTSIRTTDVEQNARAAMITIGRDITNAGFSFAPQVRLGTASLFSNLSGPPNTQGDYLLTPLIPGNNLNQIRVGTDSGGSPIFNTTDQITLATVDQSFNNGLPLTGNYNVAGSSATFTVTAGTLTGLFVGNLLFLSVITSIDPGTNTITIANTDSFQINNFGVITNMPTTLNQPLNDLALPIAGLPIQPPILAYRFSFITFYADIDGNLIRREILPPPHTVAGGNDVVGVAQVNPSGNTYNCNGTCYYDNIIATGIEDLQFSYNIADPQPVAGINTPIDDPGYNGRASNAGTAPDYRLNDIREVNVSLKVRAADRDNQIKVTSATEIDRGKGYLYRFTLDGTFGVRNIFRTNFTNVPAPAGP
;
A
#
# COMPACT_ATOMS: atom_id res chain seq x y z
N MET A 1 45.78 66.95 38.81
CA MET A 1 44.62 66.04 38.72
C MET A 1 43.38 66.87 38.42
N ARG A 2 42.87 66.84 37.17
CA ARG A 2 41.63 67.56 36.80
C ARG A 2 40.44 66.82 37.41
N ARG A 3 39.74 67.46 38.35
CA ARG A 3 38.44 66.98 38.85
C ARG A 3 37.43 67.10 37.71
N THR A 4 37.00 65.97 37.17
CA THR A 4 35.90 65.93 36.21
C THR A 4 34.60 66.19 36.98
N ASN A 5 33.85 67.21 36.56
CA ASN A 5 32.51 67.51 37.10
C ASN A 5 31.56 66.37 36.69
N GLN A 6 31.39 65.38 37.55
CA GLN A 6 30.36 64.37 37.40
C GLN A 6 29.02 64.99 37.78
N ARG A 7 28.25 65.43 36.79
CA ARG A 7 26.84 65.76 36.97
C ARG A 7 26.07 64.44 37.02
N GLY A 8 25.43 64.17 38.15
CA GLY A 8 24.52 63.04 38.28
C GLY A 8 23.31 63.20 37.35
N PHE A 9 22.70 62.08 36.96
CA PHE A 9 21.48 62.06 36.16
C PHE A 9 20.32 62.71 36.91
N THR A 10 19.55 63.54 36.23
CA THR A 10 18.32 64.09 36.82
C THR A 10 17.20 63.05 36.81
N LEU A 11 16.28 63.10 37.78
CA LEU A 11 15.14 62.17 37.87
C LEU A 11 14.28 62.21 36.59
N ILE A 12 14.14 63.40 35.98
CA ILE A 12 13.37 63.57 34.76
C ILE A 12 14.04 62.94 33.53
N GLU A 13 15.36 62.99 33.42
CA GLU A 13 16.10 62.29 32.36
C GLU A 13 15.91 60.78 32.46
N LEU A 14 15.88 60.22 33.69
CA LEU A 14 15.62 58.79 33.89
C LEU A 14 14.20 58.40 33.47
N LEU A 15 13.21 59.23 33.78
CA LEU A 15 11.81 58.97 33.39
C LEU A 15 11.63 59.01 31.87
N ILE A 16 12.20 60.01 31.20
CA ILE A 16 12.17 60.12 29.73
C ILE A 16 12.89 58.91 29.11
N ALA A 17 14.05 58.51 29.63
CA ALA A 17 14.78 57.34 29.15
C ALA A 17 13.95 56.05 29.30
N ALA A 18 13.23 55.87 30.41
CA ALA A 18 12.37 54.71 30.64
C ALA A 18 11.19 54.64 29.67
N VAL A 19 10.53 55.78 29.39
CA VAL A 19 9.43 55.85 28.41
C VAL A 19 9.93 55.54 27.01
N LEU A 20 11.06 56.12 26.60
CA LEU A 20 11.68 55.82 25.30
C LEU A 20 12.06 54.34 25.18
N LEU A 21 12.62 53.75 26.24
CA LEU A 21 12.92 52.33 26.27
C LEU A 21 11.66 51.47 26.08
N LEU A 22 10.54 51.82 26.74
CA LEU A 22 9.28 51.08 26.64
C LEU A 22 8.71 51.15 25.21
N ILE A 23 8.75 52.35 24.60
CA ILE A 23 8.33 52.56 23.20
C ILE A 23 9.18 51.71 22.24
N LEU A 24 10.48 51.56 22.49
CA LEU A 24 11.37 50.74 21.67
C LEU A 24 11.18 49.23 21.88
N ILE A 25 10.92 48.80 23.11
CA ILE A 25 10.76 47.39 23.46
C ILE A 25 9.46 46.79 22.89
N GLY A 26 8.38 47.58 22.80
CA GLY A 26 7.09 47.11 22.28
C GLY A 26 7.18 46.46 20.88
N PRO A 27 7.70 47.17 19.86
CA PRO A 27 7.91 46.61 18.53
C PRO A 27 8.87 45.41 18.49
N LEU A 28 9.93 45.40 19.31
CA LEU A 28 10.87 44.28 19.39
C LEU A 28 10.19 42.99 19.85
N PHE A 29 9.33 43.07 20.87
CA PHE A 29 8.55 41.90 21.30
C PHE A 29 7.55 41.43 20.25
N SER A 30 6.94 42.36 19.51
CA SER A 30 6.06 42.02 18.38
C SER A 30 6.81 41.24 17.30
N PHE A 31 7.99 41.73 16.89
CA PHE A 31 8.86 41.07 15.93
C PHE A 31 9.31 39.67 16.40
N LEU A 32 9.68 39.55 17.68
CA LEU A 32 10.09 38.27 18.27
C LEU A 32 8.95 37.23 18.19
N ARG A 33 7.71 37.64 18.48
CA ARG A 33 6.53 36.76 18.43
C ARG A 33 6.25 36.28 17.00
N VAL A 34 6.29 37.18 16.02
CA VAL A 34 6.14 36.82 14.60
C VAL A 34 7.25 35.86 14.16
N GLY A 35 8.49 36.11 14.58
CA GLY A 35 9.62 35.22 14.29
C GLY A 35 9.46 33.81 14.88
N GLN A 36 8.97 33.70 16.12
CA GLN A 36 8.69 32.42 16.75
C GLN A 36 7.55 31.66 16.05
N SER A 37 6.49 32.37 15.65
CA SER A 37 5.38 31.77 14.91
C SER A 37 5.83 31.24 13.55
N ASN A 38 6.57 32.04 12.78
CA ASN A 38 7.08 31.63 11.46
C ASN A 38 8.02 30.42 11.58
N ARG A 39 8.89 30.39 12.59
CA ARG A 39 9.77 29.25 12.86
C ARG A 39 8.98 27.99 13.17
N SER A 40 7.94 28.08 13.99
CA SER A 40 7.09 26.92 14.31
C SER A 40 6.39 26.37 13.07
N THR A 41 5.87 27.24 12.20
CA THR A 41 5.20 26.80 10.97
C THR A 41 6.18 26.15 10.01
N SER A 42 7.37 26.74 9.82
CA SER A 42 8.42 26.19 8.96
C SER A 42 8.96 24.84 9.43
N ILE A 43 9.09 24.62 10.75
CA ILE A 43 9.48 23.31 11.29
C ILE A 43 8.41 22.27 10.94
N ARG A 44 7.12 22.59 11.12
CA ARG A 44 6.03 21.64 10.82
C ARG A 44 5.92 21.29 9.35
N THR A 45 6.07 22.26 8.45
CA THR A 45 6.05 21.98 7.01
C THR A 45 7.20 21.06 6.64
N THR A 46 8.39 21.31 7.20
CA THR A 46 9.57 20.46 7.01
C THR A 46 9.33 19.04 7.52
N ASP A 47 8.72 18.86 8.69
CA ASP A 47 8.42 17.54 9.25
C ASP A 47 7.47 16.74 8.36
N VAL A 48 6.40 17.38 7.85
CA VAL A 48 5.43 16.72 6.96
C VAL A 48 6.07 16.38 5.60
N GLU A 49 6.92 17.26 5.06
CA GLU A 49 7.68 17.01 3.83
C GLU A 49 8.64 15.82 3.99
N GLN A 50 9.35 15.74 5.12
CA GLN A 50 10.26 14.64 5.41
C GLN A 50 9.52 13.31 5.56
N ASN A 51 8.37 13.31 6.26
CA ASN A 51 7.54 12.12 6.42
C ASN A 51 6.98 11.64 5.07
N ALA A 52 6.45 12.55 4.25
CA ALA A 52 5.92 12.21 2.93
C ALA A 52 7.02 11.69 1.99
N ARG A 53 8.22 12.27 2.03
CA ARG A 53 9.39 11.76 1.29
C ARG A 53 9.82 10.37 1.76
N ALA A 54 9.84 10.13 3.07
CA ALA A 54 10.16 8.80 3.61
C ALA A 54 9.13 7.74 3.19
N ALA A 55 7.85 8.11 3.15
CA ALA A 55 6.78 7.25 2.64
C ALA A 55 6.93 6.94 1.15
N MET A 56 7.23 7.94 0.30
CA MET A 56 7.51 7.71 -1.13
C MET A 56 8.68 6.74 -1.35
N ILE A 57 9.77 6.88 -0.59
CA ILE A 57 10.93 5.99 -0.69
C ILE A 57 10.53 4.56 -0.30
N THR A 58 9.68 4.40 0.73
CA THR A 58 9.17 3.11 1.18
C THR A 58 8.29 2.46 0.12
N ILE A 59 7.32 3.21 -0.44
CA ILE A 59 6.47 2.75 -1.54
C ILE A 59 7.33 2.35 -2.74
N GLY A 60 8.26 3.21 -3.16
CA GLY A 60 9.14 2.96 -4.29
C GLY A 60 9.98 1.70 -4.13
N ARG A 61 10.56 1.48 -2.95
CA ARG A 61 11.30 0.26 -2.64
C ARG A 61 10.42 -0.98 -2.77
N ASP A 62 9.22 -0.94 -2.19
CA ASP A 62 8.31 -2.09 -2.21
C ASP A 62 7.78 -2.34 -3.63
N ILE A 63 7.51 -1.30 -4.44
CA ILE A 63 7.17 -1.41 -5.88
C ILE A 63 8.32 -2.04 -6.67
N THR A 64 9.57 -1.61 -6.44
CA THR A 64 10.72 -2.19 -7.17
C THR A 64 10.99 -3.65 -6.81
N ASN A 65 10.59 -4.06 -5.60
CA ASN A 65 10.67 -5.45 -5.13
C ASN A 65 9.43 -6.26 -5.49
N ALA A 66 8.31 -5.62 -5.82
CA ALA A 66 7.12 -6.29 -6.32
C ALA A 66 7.48 -7.03 -7.61
N GLY A 67 7.07 -8.29 -7.68
CA GLY A 67 7.40 -9.14 -8.82
C GLY A 67 8.78 -9.80 -8.78
N PHE A 68 9.62 -9.53 -7.77
CA PHE A 68 10.86 -10.28 -7.59
C PHE A 68 10.54 -11.77 -7.34
N SER A 69 11.07 -12.66 -8.17
CA SER A 69 10.74 -14.10 -8.19
C SER A 69 9.27 -14.44 -8.49
N PHE A 70 8.49 -13.47 -8.99
CA PHE A 70 7.12 -13.68 -9.47
C PHE A 70 7.17 -13.99 -10.98
N ALA A 71 6.52 -15.07 -11.43
CA ALA A 71 6.31 -15.27 -12.86
C ALA A 71 5.45 -14.11 -13.40
N PRO A 72 5.63 -13.61 -14.64
CA PRO A 72 5.01 -12.36 -15.09
C PRO A 72 3.50 -12.31 -14.84
N GLN A 73 2.86 -13.48 -14.98
CA GLN A 73 1.46 -13.72 -14.66
C GLN A 73 1.30 -15.11 -14.06
N VAL A 74 0.37 -15.23 -13.12
CA VAL A 74 -0.11 -16.52 -12.65
C VAL A 74 -1.56 -16.68 -13.09
N ARG A 75 -1.84 -17.72 -13.89
CA ARG A 75 -3.22 -18.07 -14.28
C ARG A 75 -3.94 -18.64 -13.06
N LEU A 76 -5.01 -17.99 -12.66
CA LEU A 76 -5.86 -18.38 -11.53
C LEU A 76 -7.05 -19.25 -11.98
N GLY A 77 -7.19 -19.47 -13.29
CA GLY A 77 -8.35 -20.16 -13.88
C GLY A 77 -9.62 -19.33 -13.75
N THR A 78 -10.76 -19.99 -13.58
CA THR A 78 -12.10 -19.37 -13.43
C THR A 78 -12.47 -19.03 -11.98
N ALA A 79 -11.50 -19.07 -11.06
CA ALA A 79 -11.75 -18.80 -9.64
C ALA A 79 -12.12 -17.33 -9.40
N SER A 80 -13.38 -17.07 -9.05
CA SER A 80 -13.92 -15.71 -8.82
C SER A 80 -13.36 -15.01 -7.57
N LEU A 81 -12.58 -15.68 -6.73
CA LEU A 81 -12.02 -15.10 -5.51
C LEU A 81 -11.07 -13.93 -5.79
N PHE A 82 -10.42 -13.97 -6.95
CA PHE A 82 -9.60 -12.87 -7.43
C PHE A 82 -10.36 -11.98 -8.41
N SER A 83 -11.65 -12.16 -8.70
CA SER A 83 -12.33 -11.24 -9.61
C SER A 83 -12.33 -9.79 -9.11
N ASN A 84 -12.08 -9.59 -7.81
CA ASN A 84 -11.95 -8.29 -7.15
C ASN A 84 -10.48 -7.83 -6.98
N LEU A 85 -9.50 -8.66 -7.39
CA LEU A 85 -8.06 -8.42 -7.24
C LEU A 85 -7.33 -8.50 -8.60
N SER A 86 -7.61 -9.55 -9.36
CA SER A 86 -7.34 -9.63 -10.79
C SER A 86 -8.49 -8.99 -11.55
N GLY A 87 -8.16 -8.30 -12.64
CA GLY A 87 -9.10 -7.68 -13.56
C GLY A 87 -10.19 -8.63 -14.11
N PRO A 88 -11.02 -8.18 -15.07
CA PRO A 88 -11.95 -9.06 -15.75
C PRO A 88 -11.14 -10.21 -16.38
N PRO A 89 -11.75 -11.39 -16.50
CA PRO A 89 -11.08 -12.50 -17.12
C PRO A 89 -10.61 -12.11 -18.53
N ASN A 90 -9.48 -12.65 -18.95
CA ASN A 90 -9.00 -12.49 -20.32
C ASN A 90 -10.00 -13.05 -21.33
N THR A 91 -9.73 -12.89 -22.63
CA THR A 91 -10.59 -13.46 -23.70
C THR A 91 -10.85 -14.97 -23.57
N GLN A 92 -10.04 -15.71 -22.80
CA GLN A 92 -10.18 -17.14 -22.54
C GLN A 92 -10.98 -17.46 -21.27
N GLY A 93 -11.45 -16.46 -20.51
CA GLY A 93 -12.19 -16.67 -19.26
C GLY A 93 -11.29 -16.82 -18.01
N ASP A 94 -9.98 -16.63 -18.14
CA ASP A 94 -9.04 -16.80 -17.02
C ASP A 94 -8.76 -15.48 -16.30
N TYR A 95 -8.74 -15.56 -14.98
CA TYR A 95 -8.18 -14.53 -14.12
C TYR A 95 -6.65 -14.64 -14.08
N LEU A 96 -5.97 -13.50 -14.20
CA LEU A 96 -4.50 -13.41 -14.15
C LEU A 96 -4.10 -12.62 -12.92
N LEU A 97 -3.30 -13.22 -12.04
CA LEU A 97 -2.65 -12.47 -10.97
C LEU A 97 -1.36 -11.85 -11.48
N THR A 98 -1.25 -10.55 -11.25
CA THR A 98 -0.04 -9.77 -11.48
C THR A 98 0.59 -9.33 -10.15
N PRO A 99 1.90 -9.07 -10.13
CA PRO A 99 2.57 -8.65 -8.90
C PRO A 99 2.13 -7.26 -8.42
N LEU A 100 1.52 -6.47 -9.29
CA LEU A 100 0.87 -5.21 -8.95
C LEU A 100 -0.63 -5.33 -9.23
N ILE A 101 -1.42 -4.93 -8.24
CA ILE A 101 -2.88 -4.90 -8.28
C ILE A 101 -3.30 -3.45 -8.03
N PRO A 102 -3.71 -2.72 -9.09
CA PRO A 102 -4.16 -1.34 -8.96
C PRO A 102 -5.56 -1.29 -8.34
N GLY A 103 -5.84 -0.25 -7.56
CA GLY A 103 -7.17 0.03 -7.03
C GLY A 103 -7.50 1.51 -7.13
N ASN A 104 -8.29 1.89 -8.13
CA ASN A 104 -8.64 3.29 -8.37
C ASN A 104 -9.83 3.75 -7.51
N ASN A 105 -9.71 4.92 -6.87
CA ASN A 105 -10.80 5.59 -6.14
C ASN A 105 -11.53 4.71 -5.10
N LEU A 106 -10.82 3.78 -4.47
CA LEU A 106 -11.40 2.84 -3.51
C LEU A 106 -11.52 3.39 -2.10
N ASN A 107 -10.65 4.34 -1.74
CA ASN A 107 -10.61 4.92 -0.41
C ASN A 107 -11.12 6.36 -0.45
N GLN A 108 -11.57 6.86 0.71
CA GLN A 108 -12.03 8.24 0.85
C GLN A 108 -11.28 8.91 1.98
N ILE A 109 -10.69 10.08 1.69
CA ILE A 109 -10.01 10.92 2.68
C ILE A 109 -10.89 12.13 2.98
N ARG A 110 -11.05 12.47 4.27
CA ARG A 110 -11.69 13.73 4.65
C ARG A 110 -10.75 14.91 4.46
N VAL A 111 -11.04 15.75 3.47
CA VAL A 111 -10.23 16.95 3.18
C VAL A 111 -10.76 18.22 3.83
N GLY A 112 -11.97 18.22 4.36
CA GLY A 112 -12.48 19.37 5.08
C GLY A 112 -13.95 19.24 5.39
N THR A 113 -14.59 20.39 5.55
CA THR A 113 -16.00 20.53 5.84
C THR A 113 -16.56 21.65 4.97
N ASP A 114 -17.72 21.44 4.36
CA ASP A 114 -18.38 22.45 3.55
C ASP A 114 -18.97 23.60 4.41
N SER A 115 -19.57 24.60 3.78
CA SER A 115 -20.22 25.71 4.47
C SER A 115 -21.42 25.29 5.34
N GLY A 116 -21.94 24.09 5.14
CA GLY A 116 -23.05 23.50 5.91
C GLY A 116 -22.59 22.64 7.09
N GLY A 117 -21.29 22.40 7.27
CA GLY A 117 -20.79 21.51 8.30
C GLY A 117 -20.67 20.04 7.86
N SER A 118 -20.96 19.71 6.60
CA SER A 118 -20.82 18.35 6.08
C SER A 118 -19.37 18.05 5.69
N PRO A 119 -18.83 16.87 6.02
CA PRO A 119 -17.48 16.50 5.62
C PRO A 119 -17.36 16.42 4.09
N ILE A 120 -16.27 16.98 3.56
CA ILE A 120 -15.88 16.87 2.15
C ILE A 120 -14.87 15.73 2.05
N PHE A 121 -15.10 14.82 1.12
CA PHE A 121 -14.24 13.68 0.85
C PHE A 121 -13.57 13.80 -0.53
N ASN A 122 -12.31 13.40 -0.61
CA ASN A 122 -11.65 13.06 -1.86
C ASN A 122 -11.54 11.55 -1.96
N THR A 123 -11.78 11.00 -3.14
CA THR A 123 -11.49 9.59 -3.43
C THR A 123 -10.00 9.44 -3.72
N THR A 124 -9.41 8.36 -3.22
CA THR A 124 -7.98 8.06 -3.38
C THR A 124 -7.76 6.63 -3.79
N ASP A 125 -6.61 6.42 -4.41
CA ASP A 125 -6.20 5.13 -4.92
C ASP A 125 -5.58 4.26 -3.83
N GLN A 126 -5.47 2.99 -4.15
CA GLN A 126 -4.65 2.03 -3.44
C GLN A 126 -3.85 1.20 -4.43
N ILE A 127 -2.75 0.65 -3.95
CA ILE A 127 -1.97 -0.33 -4.70
C ILE A 127 -1.66 -1.51 -3.80
N THR A 128 -1.92 -2.71 -4.28
CA THR A 128 -1.54 -3.95 -3.61
C THR A 128 -0.40 -4.61 -4.39
N LEU A 129 0.66 -4.95 -3.67
CA LEU A 129 1.87 -5.56 -4.20
C LEU A 129 1.95 -6.99 -3.71
N ALA A 130 2.14 -7.94 -4.63
CA ALA A 130 2.46 -9.32 -4.30
C ALA A 130 3.99 -9.50 -4.34
N THR A 131 4.55 -9.96 -3.23
CA THR A 131 5.98 -10.25 -3.11
C THR A 131 6.17 -11.70 -2.65
N VAL A 132 7.22 -12.36 -3.13
CA VAL A 132 7.60 -13.67 -2.58
C VAL A 132 8.10 -13.45 -1.16
N ASP A 133 7.59 -14.24 -0.23
CA ASP A 133 8.01 -14.16 1.15
C ASP A 133 9.44 -14.71 1.32
N GLN A 134 10.40 -13.80 1.49
CA GLN A 134 11.81 -14.16 1.63
C GLN A 134 12.12 -14.85 2.97
N SER A 135 11.28 -14.67 4.00
CA SER A 135 11.43 -15.38 5.26
C SER A 135 11.07 -16.85 5.14
N PHE A 136 10.28 -17.22 4.13
CA PHE A 136 9.91 -18.60 3.84
C PHE A 136 10.94 -19.27 2.95
N ASN A 137 11.58 -20.33 3.44
CA ASN A 137 12.54 -21.12 2.65
C ASN A 137 13.58 -20.24 1.92
N ASN A 138 13.98 -19.11 2.52
CA ASN A 138 14.86 -18.09 1.94
C ASN A 138 14.38 -17.55 0.57
N GLY A 139 13.07 -17.48 0.35
CA GLY A 139 12.45 -17.10 -0.92
C GLY A 139 12.58 -18.14 -2.03
N LEU A 140 13.12 -19.33 -1.73
CA LEU A 140 13.21 -20.44 -2.69
C LEU A 140 11.88 -21.20 -2.73
N PRO A 141 11.47 -21.73 -3.90
CA PRO A 141 10.27 -22.52 -3.99
C PRO A 141 10.42 -23.85 -3.24
N LEU A 142 9.31 -24.36 -2.72
CA LEU A 142 9.22 -25.79 -2.39
C LEU A 142 9.17 -26.58 -3.68
N THR A 143 9.92 -27.67 -3.76
CA THR A 143 9.86 -28.60 -4.89
C THR A 143 9.21 -29.87 -4.40
N GLY A 144 8.24 -30.41 -5.14
CA GLY A 144 7.52 -31.60 -4.69
C GLY A 144 6.76 -32.32 -5.79
N ASN A 145 6.26 -33.51 -5.44
CA ASN A 145 5.40 -34.32 -6.29
C ASN A 145 3.95 -34.06 -5.92
N TYR A 146 3.11 -33.81 -6.92
CA TYR A 146 1.67 -33.69 -6.76
C TYR A 146 1.00 -35.00 -7.16
N ASN A 147 0.14 -35.51 -6.29
CA ASN A 147 -0.60 -36.74 -6.50
C ASN A 147 -2.09 -36.49 -6.23
N VAL A 148 -2.96 -36.94 -7.13
CA VAL A 148 -4.41 -36.83 -6.93
C VAL A 148 -4.96 -38.24 -6.69
N ALA A 149 -5.49 -38.47 -5.49
CA ALA A 149 -6.06 -39.75 -5.08
C ALA A 149 -7.54 -39.56 -4.74
N GLY A 150 -8.41 -39.79 -5.73
CA GLY A 150 -9.86 -39.71 -5.60
C GLY A 150 -10.30 -38.35 -5.08
N SER A 151 -10.81 -38.39 -3.84
CA SER A 151 -11.20 -37.36 -2.88
C SER A 151 -10.26 -36.22 -2.54
N SER A 152 -8.97 -36.33 -2.90
CA SER A 152 -7.94 -35.44 -2.37
C SER A 152 -6.77 -35.31 -3.34
N ALA A 153 -6.08 -34.17 -3.27
CA ALA A 153 -4.76 -33.99 -3.84
C ALA A 153 -3.71 -33.84 -2.74
N THR A 154 -2.54 -34.44 -2.91
CA THR A 154 -1.41 -34.33 -1.99
C THR A 154 -0.20 -33.78 -2.73
N PHE A 155 0.44 -32.76 -2.16
CA PHE A 155 1.74 -32.27 -2.59
C PHE A 155 2.79 -32.71 -1.57
N THR A 156 3.63 -33.65 -1.98
CA THR A 156 4.73 -34.16 -1.16
C THR A 156 6.00 -33.39 -1.49
N VAL A 157 6.49 -32.60 -0.54
CA VAL A 157 7.71 -31.80 -0.70
C VAL A 157 8.92 -32.73 -0.73
N THR A 158 9.65 -32.70 -1.84
CA THR A 158 10.90 -33.43 -2.04
C THR A 158 12.13 -32.58 -1.75
N ALA A 159 12.02 -31.25 -1.85
CA ALA A 159 13.05 -30.31 -1.44
C ALA A 159 12.46 -28.99 -0.91
N GLY A 160 13.07 -28.44 0.13
CA GLY A 160 12.61 -27.25 0.86
C GLY A 160 12.21 -27.58 2.30
N THR A 161 11.91 -26.54 3.09
CA THR A 161 11.40 -26.70 4.46
C THR A 161 9.95 -26.28 4.57
N LEU A 162 9.14 -27.10 5.24
CA LEU A 162 7.78 -26.71 5.63
C LEU A 162 7.76 -25.85 6.91
N THR A 163 8.91 -25.62 7.55
CA THR A 163 8.99 -24.75 8.72
C THR A 163 8.49 -23.35 8.41
N GLY A 164 7.56 -22.87 9.23
CA GLY A 164 6.92 -21.58 9.04
C GLY A 164 5.73 -21.61 8.09
N LEU A 165 5.37 -22.77 7.54
CA LEU A 165 4.11 -22.95 6.83
C LEU A 165 3.00 -23.32 7.81
N PHE A 166 1.87 -22.62 7.73
CA PHE A 166 0.70 -22.86 8.57
C PHE A 166 -0.56 -22.98 7.71
N VAL A 167 -1.57 -23.66 8.25
CA VAL A 167 -2.90 -23.69 7.64
C VAL A 167 -3.39 -22.25 7.45
N GLY A 168 -3.85 -21.92 6.24
CA GLY A 168 -4.23 -20.56 5.85
C GLY A 168 -3.13 -19.72 5.21
N ASN A 169 -1.88 -20.21 5.13
CA ASN A 169 -0.87 -19.56 4.28
C ASN A 169 -1.25 -19.67 2.80
N LEU A 170 -1.04 -18.58 2.06
CA LEU A 170 -1.19 -18.60 0.62
C LEU A 170 0.04 -19.21 -0.04
N LEU A 171 -0.12 -20.46 -0.48
CA LEU A 171 0.76 -21.09 -1.45
C LEU A 171 0.07 -21.07 -2.80
N PHE A 172 0.80 -20.70 -3.85
CA PHE A 172 0.28 -20.83 -5.22
C PHE A 172 0.40 -22.28 -5.67
N LEU A 173 -0.41 -23.15 -5.05
CA LEU A 173 -0.63 -24.56 -5.38
C LEU A 173 -2.02 -25.09 -4.94
N SER A 174 -2.96 -24.19 -4.60
CA SER A 174 -4.30 -24.45 -4.02
C SER A 174 -4.36 -24.57 -2.49
N VAL A 175 -5.60 -24.59 -1.95
CA VAL A 175 -5.96 -24.54 -0.52
C VAL A 175 -5.41 -25.73 0.24
N ILE A 176 -4.94 -25.52 1.46
CA ILE A 176 -4.30 -26.57 2.26
C ILE A 176 -5.23 -27.01 3.39
N THR A 177 -5.71 -28.26 3.34
CA THR A 177 -6.45 -28.87 4.46
C THR A 177 -5.56 -29.21 5.65
N SER A 178 -4.37 -29.75 5.39
CA SER A 178 -3.44 -30.13 6.45
C SER A 178 -1.98 -30.09 5.98
N ILE A 179 -1.09 -29.80 6.93
CA ILE A 179 0.35 -29.82 6.76
C ILE A 179 0.90 -30.82 7.77
N ASP A 180 1.59 -31.85 7.30
CA ASP A 180 2.33 -32.77 8.16
C ASP A 180 3.83 -32.54 7.99
N PRO A 181 4.47 -31.80 8.91
CA PRO A 181 5.91 -31.55 8.86
C PRO A 181 6.75 -32.81 9.14
N GLY A 182 6.16 -33.87 9.71
CA GLY A 182 6.85 -35.15 9.94
C GLY A 182 7.01 -35.97 8.66
N THR A 183 6.07 -35.83 7.71
CA THR A 183 6.09 -36.55 6.43
C THR A 183 6.38 -35.66 5.23
N ASN A 184 6.56 -34.35 5.44
CA ASN A 184 6.70 -33.35 4.38
C ASN A 184 5.54 -33.37 3.37
N THR A 185 4.32 -33.66 3.85
CA THR A 185 3.13 -33.73 3.01
C THR A 185 2.18 -32.56 3.26
N ILE A 186 1.68 -32.00 2.16
CA ILE A 186 0.59 -31.02 2.14
C ILE A 186 -0.62 -31.73 1.54
N THR A 187 -1.72 -31.84 2.28
CA THR A 187 -2.96 -32.49 1.81
C THR A 187 -4.02 -31.45 1.50
N ILE A 188 -4.74 -31.65 0.40
CA ILE A 188 -5.82 -30.83 -0.15
C ILE A 188 -7.04 -31.76 -0.34
N ALA A 189 -8.19 -31.49 0.28
CA ALA A 189 -9.41 -32.28 0.06
C ALA A 189 -10.21 -31.75 -1.14
N ASN A 190 -11.03 -32.59 -1.78
CA ASN A 190 -11.87 -32.16 -2.91
C ASN A 190 -13.10 -31.36 -2.48
N THR A 191 -13.45 -31.42 -1.18
CA THR A 191 -14.39 -30.46 -0.57
C THR A 191 -13.73 -29.11 -0.34
N ASP A 192 -12.40 -29.07 -0.37
CA ASP A 192 -11.68 -27.81 -0.52
C ASP A 192 -11.85 -27.41 -1.97
N SER A 193 -12.90 -26.63 -2.21
CA SER A 193 -13.00 -25.88 -3.44
C SER A 193 -11.68 -25.14 -3.68
N PHE A 194 -11.20 -25.09 -4.92
CA PHE A 194 -10.05 -24.28 -5.34
C PHE A 194 -10.39 -22.80 -5.13
N GLN A 195 -10.30 -22.40 -3.86
CA GLN A 195 -10.77 -21.16 -3.31
C GLN A 195 -9.71 -20.76 -2.31
N ILE A 196 -8.86 -19.81 -2.64
CA ILE A 196 -7.99 -19.17 -1.64
C ILE A 196 -8.91 -18.53 -0.58
N ASN A 197 -9.29 -19.32 0.43
CA ASN A 197 -10.44 -19.00 1.27
C ASN A 197 -9.99 -18.22 2.49
N ASN A 198 -10.50 -17.01 2.53
CA ASN A 198 -10.59 -16.13 3.67
C ASN A 198 -11.37 -16.84 4.79
N PHE A 199 -10.75 -17.08 5.95
CA PHE A 199 -11.50 -17.56 7.11
C PHE A 199 -12.23 -16.37 7.75
N GLY A 200 -13.56 -16.33 7.64
CA GLY A 200 -14.41 -15.43 8.42
C GLY A 200 -15.69 -15.01 7.71
N VAL A 201 -16.78 -15.72 7.99
CA VAL A 201 -18.15 -15.27 7.67
C VAL A 201 -18.45 -14.03 8.52
N ILE A 202 -18.17 -12.83 8.00
CA ILE A 202 -18.71 -11.57 8.53
C ILE A 202 -19.83 -11.14 7.59
N THR A 203 -21.07 -11.28 8.08
CA THR A 203 -22.32 -11.12 7.32
C THR A 203 -22.65 -9.69 6.89
N ASN A 204 -21.79 -8.69 7.13
CA ASN A 204 -22.10 -7.27 6.96
C ASN A 204 -21.03 -6.42 6.23
N MET A 205 -20.19 -7.00 5.36
CA MET A 205 -19.35 -6.18 4.47
C MET A 205 -20.14 -5.76 3.22
N PRO A 206 -20.25 -4.46 2.91
CA PRO A 206 -20.96 -3.96 1.73
C PRO A 206 -20.08 -3.99 0.48
N THR A 207 -19.41 -5.12 0.21
CA THR A 207 -18.76 -5.41 -1.08
C THR A 207 -18.70 -6.93 -1.27
N THR A 208 -19.16 -7.40 -2.43
CA THR A 208 -19.56 -8.77 -2.77
C THR A 208 -18.41 -9.79 -2.87
N LEU A 209 -17.70 -10.02 -1.77
CA LEU A 209 -16.57 -10.96 -1.65
C LEU A 209 -16.95 -12.28 -0.93
N ASN A 210 -18.24 -12.67 -0.95
CA ASN A 210 -18.75 -13.82 -0.20
C ASN A 210 -20.00 -14.46 -0.84
N GLN A 211 -19.91 -14.95 -2.08
CA GLN A 211 -20.93 -15.86 -2.62
C GLN A 211 -20.29 -17.21 -3.01
N PRO A 212 -20.75 -18.35 -2.46
CA PRO A 212 -20.23 -19.66 -2.83
C PRO A 212 -20.65 -20.03 -4.26
N LEU A 213 -19.66 -20.31 -5.13
CA LEU A 213 -19.89 -20.89 -6.46
C LEU A 213 -19.95 -22.41 -6.33
N ASN A 214 -21.14 -22.96 -6.52
CA ASN A 214 -21.43 -24.39 -6.37
C ASN A 214 -21.13 -25.24 -7.63
N ASP A 215 -20.40 -24.74 -8.64
CA ASP A 215 -20.49 -25.34 -10.00
C ASP A 215 -19.19 -25.47 -10.82
N LEU A 216 -18.01 -25.54 -10.20
CA LEU A 216 -16.74 -25.76 -10.94
C LEU A 216 -16.00 -27.01 -10.47
N ALA A 217 -16.58 -28.17 -10.78
CA ALA A 217 -15.84 -29.42 -10.87
C ALA A 217 -15.08 -29.45 -12.21
N LEU A 218 -13.93 -28.79 -12.31
CA LEU A 218 -12.95 -29.09 -13.36
C LEU A 218 -12.11 -30.29 -12.89
N PRO A 219 -12.22 -31.48 -13.50
CA PRO A 219 -11.38 -32.59 -13.14
C PRO A 219 -9.95 -32.26 -13.60
N ILE A 220 -9.06 -32.00 -12.64
CA ILE A 220 -7.60 -32.03 -12.84
C ILE A 220 -7.13 -33.47 -13.16
N ALA A 221 -8.04 -34.45 -13.05
CA ALA A 221 -7.86 -35.83 -13.47
C ALA A 221 -7.70 -35.93 -15.00
N GLY A 222 -6.46 -35.83 -15.49
CA GLY A 222 -6.15 -36.09 -16.89
C GLY A 222 -4.95 -35.34 -17.46
N LEU A 223 -4.33 -34.42 -16.71
CA LEU A 223 -3.10 -33.78 -17.16
C LEU A 223 -1.90 -34.71 -16.86
N PRO A 224 -1.19 -35.24 -17.86
CA PRO A 224 -0.01 -36.08 -17.66
C PRO A 224 1.16 -35.19 -17.22
N ILE A 225 1.22 -34.83 -15.94
CA ILE A 225 2.26 -33.95 -15.40
C ILE A 225 3.13 -34.79 -14.45
N GLN A 226 4.27 -35.24 -14.97
CA GLN A 226 5.38 -35.85 -14.23
C GLN A 226 6.58 -34.93 -13.87
N PRO A 227 6.60 -33.58 -14.08
CA PRO A 227 7.64 -32.77 -13.47
C PRO A 227 7.33 -32.44 -11.99
N PRO A 228 8.39 -32.20 -11.18
CA PRO A 228 8.22 -31.62 -9.86
C PRO A 228 7.57 -30.24 -9.96
N ILE A 229 6.65 -29.97 -9.06
CA ILE A 229 5.91 -28.72 -8.98
C ILE A 229 6.61 -27.79 -7.99
N LEU A 230 6.63 -26.49 -8.32
CA LEU A 230 7.22 -25.43 -7.50
C LEU A 230 6.13 -24.68 -6.73
N ALA A 231 6.28 -24.55 -5.41
CA ALA A 231 5.40 -23.78 -4.55
C ALA A 231 6.08 -22.53 -4.02
N TYR A 232 5.46 -21.36 -4.15
CA TYR A 232 5.91 -20.12 -3.53
C TYR A 232 4.90 -19.64 -2.51
N ARG A 233 5.40 -19.13 -1.37
CA ARG A 233 4.63 -18.35 -0.42
C ARG A 233 4.71 -16.88 -0.81
N PHE A 234 3.57 -16.20 -0.85
CA PHE A 234 3.52 -14.77 -1.14
C PHE A 234 3.01 -13.98 0.05
N SER A 235 3.51 -12.76 0.17
CA SER A 235 3.01 -11.72 1.05
C SER A 235 2.39 -10.61 0.21
N PHE A 236 1.30 -10.04 0.72
CA PHE A 236 0.68 -8.88 0.11
C PHE A 236 0.91 -7.65 0.97
N ILE A 237 1.35 -6.59 0.30
CA ILE A 237 1.54 -5.27 0.90
C ILE A 237 0.58 -4.32 0.19
N THR A 238 -0.33 -3.70 0.92
CA THR A 238 -1.28 -2.72 0.38
C THR A 238 -0.97 -1.34 0.91
N PHE A 239 -0.83 -0.37 0.00
CA PHE A 239 -0.75 1.03 0.35
C PHE A 239 -2.08 1.70 0.07
N TYR A 240 -2.61 2.39 1.05
CA TYR A 240 -3.84 3.18 0.92
C TYR A 240 -3.82 4.33 1.93
N ALA A 241 -4.64 5.35 1.69
CA ALA A 241 -4.85 6.43 2.63
C ALA A 241 -6.19 6.25 3.35
N ASP A 242 -6.20 6.40 4.68
CA ASP A 242 -7.41 6.29 5.49
C ASP A 242 -8.25 7.59 5.49
N ILE A 243 -9.41 7.54 6.15
CA ILE A 243 -10.33 8.67 6.25
C ILE A 243 -9.74 9.90 6.97
N ASP A 244 -8.74 9.68 7.82
CA ASP A 244 -8.08 10.72 8.62
C ASP A 244 -6.84 11.31 7.91
N GLY A 245 -6.52 10.82 6.71
CA GLY A 245 -5.37 11.26 5.93
C GLY A 245 -4.05 10.64 6.39
N ASN A 246 -4.08 9.46 7.01
CA ASN A 246 -2.90 8.66 7.27
C ASN A 246 -2.62 7.75 6.07
N LEU A 247 -1.38 7.74 5.61
CA LEU A 247 -0.90 6.77 4.63
C LEU A 247 -0.53 5.48 5.35
N ILE A 248 -1.26 4.42 5.06
CA ILE A 248 -1.10 3.12 5.70
C ILE A 248 -0.40 2.18 4.73
N ARG A 249 0.68 1.56 5.20
CA ARG A 249 1.27 0.36 4.63
C ARG A 249 0.72 -0.83 5.41
N ARG A 250 -0.20 -1.56 4.80
CA ARG A 250 -0.82 -2.78 5.35
C ARG A 250 -0.09 -4.01 4.85
N GLU A 251 0.37 -4.85 5.76
CA GLU A 251 0.98 -6.14 5.45
C GLU A 251 0.14 -7.28 6.02
N ILE A 252 -0.09 -8.33 5.23
CA ILE A 252 -0.79 -9.53 5.73
C ILE A 252 0.21 -10.35 6.56
N LEU A 253 -0.08 -10.55 7.85
CA LEU A 253 0.77 -11.34 8.72
C LEU A 253 0.50 -12.83 8.50
N PRO A 254 1.53 -13.65 8.22
CA PRO A 254 1.35 -15.09 8.16
C PRO A 254 1.04 -15.63 9.58
N PRO A 255 0.14 -16.62 9.74
CA PRO A 255 0.01 -17.39 10.98
C PRO A 255 1.37 -17.95 11.46
N PRO A 256 1.52 -18.30 12.76
CA PRO A 256 0.47 -18.60 13.72
C PRO A 256 0.06 -17.37 14.53
N HIS A 257 -1.24 -17.06 14.49
CA HIS A 257 -1.88 -16.14 15.42
C HIS A 257 -2.82 -16.95 16.33
N THR A 258 -2.79 -16.66 17.62
CA THR A 258 -3.68 -17.32 18.60
C THR A 258 -5.05 -16.64 18.56
N VAL A 259 -6.08 -17.41 18.21
CA VAL A 259 -7.45 -16.91 18.11
C VAL A 259 -7.97 -16.61 19.52
N ALA A 260 -8.00 -15.32 19.88
CA ALA A 260 -8.59 -14.86 21.13
C ALA A 260 -9.32 -13.52 20.91
N GLY A 261 -10.54 -13.59 20.36
CA GLY A 261 -11.63 -12.63 20.56
C GLY A 261 -11.36 -11.13 20.35
N GLY A 262 -10.41 -10.72 19.49
CA GLY A 262 -10.04 -9.33 19.25
C GLY A 262 -10.32 -8.82 17.84
N ASN A 263 -10.22 -7.50 17.65
CA ASN A 263 -10.35 -6.82 16.34
C ASN A 263 -9.31 -7.33 15.32
N ASP A 264 -9.68 -7.36 14.03
CA ASP A 264 -8.87 -7.92 12.93
C ASP A 264 -7.62 -7.10 12.56
N VAL A 265 -7.51 -5.87 13.07
CA VAL A 265 -6.38 -4.96 12.84
C VAL A 265 -5.50 -4.92 14.08
N VAL A 266 -4.26 -5.40 13.95
CA VAL A 266 -3.26 -5.36 15.02
C VAL A 266 -2.48 -4.06 14.89
N GLY A 267 -2.69 -3.13 15.83
CA GLY A 267 -1.90 -1.89 15.87
C GLY A 267 -0.45 -2.14 16.32
N VAL A 268 0.46 -1.22 16.00
CA VAL A 268 1.90 -1.30 16.33
C VAL A 268 2.15 -1.59 17.83
N ALA A 269 1.30 -1.08 18.72
CA ALA A 269 1.41 -1.28 20.17
C ALA A 269 1.06 -2.71 20.65
N GLN A 270 0.44 -3.53 19.82
CA GLN A 270 0.03 -4.90 20.15
C GLN A 270 1.00 -5.97 19.64
N VAL A 271 2.06 -5.56 18.92
CA VAL A 271 3.12 -6.46 18.49
C VAL A 271 4.01 -6.77 19.69
N ASN A 272 3.92 -7.98 20.25
CA ASN A 272 4.89 -8.45 21.22
C ASN A 272 6.17 -8.88 20.48
N PRO A 273 7.29 -8.14 20.61
CA PRO A 273 8.50 -8.39 19.83
C PRO A 273 9.21 -9.71 20.18
N SER A 274 8.84 -10.36 21.29
CA SER A 274 9.55 -11.54 21.79
C SER A 274 8.96 -12.88 21.35
N GLY A 275 7.81 -12.92 20.66
CA GLY A 275 7.07 -14.17 20.44
C GLY A 275 6.53 -14.46 19.04
N ASN A 276 6.56 -13.53 18.08
CA ASN A 276 5.95 -13.66 16.74
C ASN A 276 4.50 -14.22 16.74
N THR A 277 3.79 -14.12 17.87
CA THR A 277 2.44 -14.63 18.06
C THR A 277 1.52 -13.44 18.23
N TYR A 278 0.54 -13.35 17.35
CA TYR A 278 -0.44 -12.25 17.32
C TYR A 278 -1.79 -12.79 17.78
N ASN A 279 -2.56 -12.00 18.52
CA ASN A 279 -3.95 -12.35 18.85
C ASN A 279 -4.90 -11.59 17.93
N CYS A 280 -5.54 -12.30 17.01
CA CYS A 280 -6.47 -11.75 16.03
C CYS A 280 -7.44 -12.84 15.59
N ASN A 281 -8.62 -12.44 15.11
CA ASN A 281 -9.72 -13.34 14.76
C ASN A 281 -9.81 -13.52 13.24
N GLY A 282 -8.97 -14.39 12.68
CA GLY A 282 -8.93 -14.65 11.23
C GLY A 282 -7.72 -14.00 10.55
N THR A 283 -7.92 -13.34 9.41
CA THR A 283 -6.80 -12.74 8.66
C THR A 283 -6.25 -11.52 9.39
N CYS A 284 -5.00 -11.60 9.84
CA CYS A 284 -4.37 -10.53 10.60
C CYS A 284 -3.62 -9.57 9.70
N TYR A 285 -3.87 -8.28 9.88
CA TYR A 285 -3.18 -7.22 9.17
C TYR A 285 -2.29 -6.44 10.12
N TYR A 286 -1.08 -6.13 9.67
CA TYR A 286 -0.19 -5.17 10.30
C TYR A 286 -0.26 -3.85 9.55
N ASP A 287 -0.89 -2.86 10.17
CA ASP A 287 -1.02 -1.51 9.62
C ASP A 287 0.07 -0.61 10.20
N ASN A 288 0.96 -0.14 9.31
CA ASN A 288 1.99 0.81 9.65
C ASN A 288 1.67 2.17 9.03
N ILE A 289 1.51 3.21 9.86
CA ILE A 289 1.33 4.58 9.39
C ILE A 289 2.70 5.11 8.96
N ILE A 290 2.88 5.32 7.65
CA ILE A 290 4.16 5.77 7.08
C ILE A 290 4.20 7.27 6.80
N ALA A 291 3.04 7.93 6.67
CA ALA A 291 2.91 9.38 6.60
C ALA A 291 1.53 9.82 7.09
N THR A 292 1.39 11.10 7.44
CA THR A 292 0.13 11.71 7.88
C THR A 292 -0.14 13.00 7.11
N GLY A 293 -1.39 13.45 7.13
CA GLY A 293 -1.80 14.64 6.41
C GLY A 293 -1.93 14.45 4.90
N ILE A 294 -2.12 13.22 4.42
CA ILE A 294 -2.43 12.96 3.02
C ILE A 294 -3.81 13.56 2.70
N GLU A 295 -3.91 14.31 1.61
CA GLU A 295 -5.18 14.78 1.04
C GLU A 295 -5.57 14.00 -0.22
N ASP A 296 -4.58 13.46 -0.92
CA ASP A 296 -4.77 12.72 -2.16
C ASP A 296 -3.60 11.75 -2.36
N LEU A 297 -3.91 10.55 -2.83
CA LEU A 297 -2.97 9.51 -3.21
C LEU A 297 -3.44 8.97 -4.56
N GLN A 298 -2.60 9.13 -5.59
CA GLN A 298 -2.90 8.72 -6.95
C GLN A 298 -1.77 7.84 -7.48
N PHE A 299 -2.11 6.81 -8.24
CA PHE A 299 -1.17 5.96 -8.95
C PHE A 299 -1.44 6.01 -10.44
N SER A 300 -0.47 6.42 -11.25
CA SER A 300 -0.53 6.29 -12.71
C SER A 300 0.50 5.30 -13.23
N TYR A 301 0.19 4.67 -14.35
CA TYR A 301 0.95 3.52 -14.84
C TYR A 301 1.42 3.76 -16.27
N ASN A 302 2.73 3.57 -16.49
CA ASN A 302 3.30 3.59 -17.83
C ASN A 302 3.43 2.16 -18.35
N ILE A 303 2.70 1.84 -19.40
CA ILE A 303 2.65 0.49 -19.97
C ILE A 303 3.55 0.43 -21.20
N ALA A 304 4.38 -0.61 -21.26
CA ALA A 304 5.10 -1.01 -22.46
C ALA A 304 4.09 -1.34 -23.55
N ASP A 305 3.94 -0.55 -24.60
CA ASP A 305 3.17 -1.02 -25.73
C ASP A 305 3.95 -2.14 -26.47
N PRO A 306 3.46 -3.39 -26.56
CA PRO A 306 4.12 -4.43 -27.34
C PRO A 306 3.85 -4.31 -28.85
N GLN A 307 2.90 -3.47 -29.27
CA GLN A 307 2.57 -3.25 -30.68
C GLN A 307 2.18 -1.80 -30.88
N PRO A 308 2.86 -0.99 -31.70
CA PRO A 308 2.54 0.43 -31.88
C PRO A 308 1.13 0.58 -32.46
N VAL A 309 0.12 0.58 -31.59
CA VAL A 309 -1.21 1.03 -31.93
C VAL A 309 -1.03 2.54 -31.98
N ALA A 310 -0.82 3.06 -33.17
CA ALA A 310 -0.49 4.44 -33.43
C ALA A 310 -1.44 5.37 -32.64
N GLY A 311 -0.98 5.92 -31.51
CA GLY A 311 -1.75 6.90 -30.76
C GLY A 311 -1.60 6.94 -29.24
N ILE A 312 -1.06 5.94 -28.55
CA ILE A 312 -1.02 5.93 -27.07
C ILE A 312 0.42 6.04 -26.54
N ASN A 313 0.96 7.26 -26.57
CA ASN A 313 2.26 7.59 -25.96
C ASN A 313 2.12 8.33 -24.62
N THR A 314 0.91 8.45 -24.09
CA THR A 314 0.66 9.15 -22.81
C THR A 314 0.54 8.12 -21.68
N PRO A 315 1.03 8.45 -20.47
CA PRO A 315 0.71 7.69 -19.26
C PRO A 315 -0.78 7.43 -19.17
N ILE A 316 -1.15 6.23 -18.73
CA ILE A 316 -2.55 5.90 -18.47
C ILE A 316 -2.79 6.27 -17.01
N ASP A 317 -3.52 7.37 -16.81
CA ASP A 317 -3.85 7.90 -15.48
C ASP A 317 -4.73 6.93 -14.68
N ASP A 318 -5.40 5.98 -15.36
CA ASP A 318 -6.23 4.97 -14.71
C ASP A 318 -6.38 3.73 -15.62
N PRO A 319 -5.69 2.61 -15.36
CA PRO A 319 -6.00 1.35 -16.02
C PRO A 319 -7.38 0.82 -15.60
N GLY A 320 -8.12 1.51 -14.73
CA GLY A 320 -9.32 1.04 -14.06
C GLY A 320 -8.97 0.08 -12.93
N TYR A 321 -9.95 -0.20 -12.06
CA TYR A 321 -9.92 -1.23 -11.00
C TYR A 321 -9.59 -2.66 -11.52
N ASN A 322 -9.22 -2.81 -12.78
CA ASN A 322 -9.42 -4.01 -13.57
C ASN A 322 -8.57 -4.04 -14.86
N GLY A 323 -7.68 -3.09 -15.15
CA GLY A 323 -6.97 -3.06 -16.45
C GLY A 323 -7.85 -2.66 -17.65
N ARG A 324 -9.12 -2.29 -17.42
CA ARG A 324 -10.00 -1.64 -18.40
C ARG A 324 -10.18 -0.18 -18.06
N ALA A 325 -9.57 0.70 -18.85
CA ALA A 325 -9.90 2.12 -18.85
C ALA A 325 -11.40 2.28 -19.14
N SER A 326 -12.14 2.86 -18.19
CA SER A 326 -13.60 3.00 -18.22
C SER A 326 -14.15 3.76 -19.45
N ASN A 327 -13.27 4.45 -20.19
CA ASN A 327 -13.63 5.33 -21.30
C ASN A 327 -13.22 4.83 -22.71
N ALA A 328 -12.57 3.67 -22.85
CA ALA A 328 -12.19 3.14 -24.16
C ALA A 328 -13.17 2.05 -24.61
N GLY A 329 -14.12 2.42 -25.49
CA GLY A 329 -15.24 1.58 -25.96
C GLY A 329 -14.87 0.26 -26.68
N THR A 330 -13.58 -0.03 -26.85
CA THR A 330 -12.99 -1.31 -27.25
C THR A 330 -11.54 -1.33 -26.75
N ALA A 331 -11.34 -1.14 -25.44
CA ALA A 331 -10.01 -1.03 -24.86
C ALA A 331 -9.18 -2.28 -25.16
N PRO A 332 -7.94 -2.15 -25.68
CA PRO A 332 -7.04 -3.29 -25.74
C PRO A 332 -6.90 -3.85 -24.32
N ASP A 333 -6.94 -5.17 -24.18
CA ASP A 333 -6.67 -5.84 -22.89
C ASP A 333 -5.22 -5.51 -22.50
N TYR A 334 -5.04 -4.41 -21.77
CA TYR A 334 -3.73 -4.02 -21.25
C TYR A 334 -3.30 -5.11 -20.29
N ARG A 335 -2.25 -5.83 -20.66
CA ARG A 335 -1.68 -6.83 -19.76
C ARG A 335 -0.96 -6.05 -18.68
N LEU A 336 -1.41 -6.17 -17.44
CA LEU A 336 -0.73 -5.58 -16.28
C LEU A 336 0.77 -6.01 -16.19
N ASN A 337 1.16 -7.09 -16.88
CA ASN A 337 2.54 -7.52 -17.09
C ASN A 337 3.41 -6.49 -17.83
N ASP A 338 2.79 -5.63 -18.63
CA ASP A 338 3.46 -4.65 -19.47
C ASP A 338 3.73 -3.34 -18.70
N ILE A 339 3.33 -3.21 -17.44
CA ILE A 339 3.67 -2.05 -16.61
C ILE A 339 5.20 -1.95 -16.47
N ARG A 340 5.77 -0.84 -16.96
CA ARG A 340 7.20 -0.51 -16.82
C ARG A 340 7.46 0.44 -15.66
N GLU A 341 6.51 1.32 -15.40
CA GLU A 341 6.66 2.44 -14.49
C GLU A 341 5.38 2.62 -13.71
N VAL A 342 5.52 2.90 -12.42
CA VAL A 342 4.45 3.36 -11.56
C VAL A 342 4.83 4.76 -11.09
N ASN A 343 3.98 5.70 -11.43
CA ASN A 343 4.05 7.07 -10.97
C ASN A 343 3.14 7.20 -9.74
N VAL A 344 3.70 7.70 -8.66
CA VAL A 344 3.01 7.89 -7.38
C VAL A 344 2.92 9.39 -7.16
N SER A 345 1.70 9.92 -7.03
CA SER A 345 1.47 11.31 -6.65
C SER A 345 0.88 11.34 -5.25
N LEU A 346 1.57 12.04 -4.34
CA LEU A 346 1.14 12.26 -2.97
C LEU A 346 0.89 13.74 -2.77
N LYS A 347 -0.36 14.09 -2.52
CA LYS A 347 -0.74 15.44 -2.10
C LYS A 347 -0.89 15.44 -0.60
N VAL A 348 -0.15 16.32 0.06
CA VAL A 348 -0.16 16.38 1.51
C VAL A 348 -0.40 17.79 2.03
N ARG A 349 -0.91 17.83 3.25
CA ARG A 349 -1.31 19.01 3.98
C ARG A 349 -0.67 18.97 5.36
N ALA A 350 0.04 20.05 5.69
CA ALA A 350 0.47 20.24 7.06
C ALA A 350 -0.75 20.59 7.92
N ALA A 351 -1.06 19.75 8.91
CA ALA A 351 -2.08 20.07 9.89
C ALA A 351 -1.64 21.30 10.67
N ASP A 352 -2.37 22.40 10.51
CA ASP A 352 -2.15 23.55 11.37
C ASP A 352 -2.73 23.19 12.74
N ARG A 353 -1.85 22.96 13.73
CA ARG A 353 -2.28 23.03 15.12
C ARG A 353 -2.58 24.49 15.40
N ASP A 354 -3.76 24.95 15.01
CA ASP A 354 -4.35 26.19 15.47
C ASP A 354 -4.79 25.97 16.94
N ASN A 355 -3.80 25.77 17.80
CA ASN A 355 -3.98 25.67 19.24
C ASN A 355 -4.31 27.04 19.87
N GLN A 356 -4.52 28.10 19.09
CA GLN A 356 -4.72 29.44 19.62
C GLN A 356 -6.11 30.02 19.45
N ILE A 357 -7.04 29.33 18.78
CA ILE A 357 -8.44 29.76 18.85
C ILE A 357 -9.35 28.56 19.12
N LYS A 358 -9.33 28.09 20.38
CA LYS A 358 -10.59 27.71 21.03
C LYS A 358 -11.48 28.96 20.96
N VAL A 359 -12.22 29.12 19.87
CA VAL A 359 -13.33 30.07 19.82
C VAL A 359 -14.32 29.53 20.84
N THR A 360 -14.36 30.13 22.01
CA THR A 360 -15.27 29.74 23.10
C THR A 360 -16.73 30.09 22.76
N SER A 361 -17.01 30.66 21.59
CA SER A 361 -18.36 30.91 21.08
C SER A 361 -18.63 30.08 19.82
N ALA A 362 -19.66 29.24 19.88
CA ALA A 362 -20.12 28.41 18.75
C ALA A 362 -20.66 29.22 17.55
N THR A 363 -20.64 30.55 17.61
CA THR A 363 -21.25 31.45 16.62
C THR A 363 -20.26 32.06 15.62
N GLU A 364 -18.96 31.92 15.84
CA GLU A 364 -17.94 32.49 14.94
C GLU A 364 -16.88 31.45 14.61
N ILE A 365 -17.33 30.37 13.95
CA ILE A 365 -16.41 29.50 13.22
C ILE A 365 -15.89 30.36 12.06
N ASP A 366 -14.71 30.92 12.22
CA ASP A 366 -13.99 31.64 11.17
C ASP A 366 -13.58 30.61 10.09
N ARG A 367 -14.50 30.40 9.13
CA ARG A 367 -14.47 29.41 8.04
C ARG A 367 -13.38 29.67 6.99
N GLY A 368 -12.45 30.59 7.25
CA GLY A 368 -11.48 31.09 6.28
C GLY A 368 -10.01 30.93 6.68
N LYS A 369 -9.69 30.30 7.83
CA LYS A 369 -8.29 30.03 8.19
C LYS A 369 -7.77 28.83 7.40
N GLY A 370 -7.53 29.12 6.13
CA GLY A 370 -7.01 28.20 5.14
C GLY A 370 -5.68 27.61 5.56
N TYR A 371 -5.52 26.34 5.23
CA TYR A 371 -4.25 25.65 5.31
C TYR A 371 -3.18 26.46 4.57
N LEU A 372 -2.12 26.81 5.29
CA LEU A 372 -1.08 27.71 4.80
C LEU A 372 -0.18 27.06 3.75
N TYR A 373 -0.05 25.73 3.76
CA TYR A 373 0.84 25.01 2.85
C TYR A 373 0.23 23.69 2.38
N ARG A 374 0.17 23.56 1.05
CA ARG A 374 -0.17 22.35 0.32
C ARG A 374 0.97 22.09 -0.64
N PHE A 375 1.45 20.86 -0.67
CA PHE A 375 2.47 20.45 -1.62
C PHE A 375 2.12 19.10 -2.22
N THR A 376 2.51 18.94 -3.48
CA THR A 376 2.39 17.69 -4.22
C THR A 376 3.79 17.14 -4.40
N LEU A 377 3.96 15.87 -4.07
CA LEU A 377 5.18 15.12 -4.30
C LEU A 377 4.90 14.07 -5.35
N ASP A 378 5.63 14.14 -6.46
CA ASP A 378 5.53 13.17 -7.54
C ASP A 378 6.81 12.32 -7.56
N GLY A 379 6.62 11.01 -7.63
CA GLY A 379 7.70 10.03 -7.69
C GLY A 379 7.46 9.03 -8.80
N THR A 380 8.49 8.83 -9.63
CA THR A 380 8.48 7.85 -10.71
C THR A 380 9.32 6.64 -10.32
N PHE A 381 8.70 5.46 -10.29
CA PHE A 381 9.37 4.21 -9.91
C PHE A 381 9.30 3.20 -11.05
N GLY A 382 10.46 2.80 -11.55
CA GLY A 382 10.55 1.72 -12.53
C GLY A 382 10.26 0.38 -11.87
N VAL A 383 9.33 -0.39 -12.44
CA VAL A 383 9.16 -1.80 -12.10
C VAL A 383 10.28 -2.55 -12.79
N ARG A 384 11.15 -3.23 -12.03
CA ARG A 384 12.18 -4.09 -12.63
C ARG A 384 11.50 -5.29 -13.27
N ASN A 385 11.16 -5.15 -14.55
CA ASN A 385 10.83 -6.29 -15.38
C ASN A 385 12.12 -7.09 -15.62
N ILE A 386 12.35 -8.13 -14.80
CA ILE A 386 13.45 -9.11 -14.97
C ILE A 386 13.27 -9.92 -16.28
N PHE A 387 12.14 -9.78 -16.97
CA PHE A 387 11.80 -10.52 -18.17
C PHE A 387 12.30 -9.87 -19.47
N ARG A 388 13.63 -9.80 -19.64
CA ARG A 388 14.27 -9.72 -20.97
C ARG A 388 15.71 -10.24 -20.92
N THR A 389 15.86 -11.53 -20.62
CA THR A 389 17.06 -12.31 -20.97
C THR A 389 16.71 -13.56 -21.76
N ASN A 390 15.77 -13.45 -22.71
CA ASN A 390 15.83 -14.37 -23.85
C ASN A 390 16.87 -13.82 -24.82
N PHE A 391 18.11 -14.29 -24.66
CA PHE A 391 19.07 -14.35 -25.76
C PHE A 391 18.51 -15.31 -26.81
N THR A 392 17.58 -14.84 -27.64
CA THR A 392 17.49 -15.41 -28.98
C THR A 392 18.76 -14.98 -29.69
N ASN A 393 19.68 -15.93 -29.86
CA ASN A 393 20.74 -15.82 -30.86
C ASN A 393 20.07 -15.43 -32.17
N VAL A 394 20.10 -14.15 -32.51
CA VAL A 394 19.84 -13.70 -33.86
C VAL A 394 20.99 -14.30 -34.66
N PRO A 395 20.73 -15.24 -35.58
CA PRO A 395 21.79 -15.72 -36.46
C PRO A 395 22.34 -14.50 -37.18
N ALA A 396 23.66 -14.37 -37.21
CA ALA A 396 24.31 -13.32 -37.99
C ALA A 396 23.68 -13.29 -39.39
N PRO A 397 23.35 -12.09 -39.93
CA PRO A 397 22.86 -12.01 -41.29
C PRO A 397 23.87 -12.72 -42.19
N ALA A 398 23.40 -13.73 -42.93
CA ALA A 398 24.22 -14.37 -43.96
C ALA A 398 24.71 -13.25 -44.87
N GLY A 399 26.03 -13.06 -44.90
CA GLY A 399 26.67 -12.08 -45.76
C GLY A 399 26.37 -12.37 -47.24
N PRO A 400 26.55 -11.36 -48.10
CA PRO A 400 26.26 -11.46 -49.53
C PRO A 400 27.07 -12.54 -50.25
#